data_AF-A0A0E9XGE1-F1
#
_entry.id   AF-A0A0E9XGE1-F1
#
_cell.length_a   1.000
_cell.length_b   1.000
_cell.length_c   1.000
_cell.angle_alpha   90.00
_cell.angle_beta   90.00
_cell.angle_gamma   90.00
#
_symmetry.space_group_name_H-M   'P 1'
#
loop_
_entity.id
_entity.type
_entity.pdbx_description
1 polymer ?
#
loop_
_entity_poly.entity_id
_entity_poly.type
_entity_poly.pdbx_seq_one_letter_code
_entity_poly.pdbx_strand_id
1 'polypeptide(L)'
;MVEYEDELDLLAVVEVMNTEEEGKAHVCLHDNQTGMFKKKVPLVESWDVTYSHKLFFDLETIIHIEQKKHNQFCCHVYKITCRRPD
;
A
#
# COMPACT_ATOMS: atom_id res chain seq x y z
N MET A 1 -8.25 -22.09 -14.08
CA MET A 1 -7.56 -20.93 -13.47
C MET A 1 -8.63 -19.87 -13.34
N VAL A 2 -9.02 -19.50 -12.12
CA VAL A 2 -10.02 -18.45 -11.90
C VAL A 2 -9.26 -17.14 -12.08
N GLU A 3 -9.48 -16.47 -13.21
CA GLU A 3 -9.02 -15.10 -13.41
C GLU A 3 -9.92 -14.24 -12.53
N TYR A 4 -9.39 -13.81 -11.38
CA TYR A 4 -9.99 -12.71 -10.66
C TYR A 4 -9.80 -11.50 -11.56
N GLU A 5 -10.89 -10.89 -12.02
CA GLU A 5 -10.80 -9.57 -12.66
C GLU A 5 -9.96 -8.68 -11.73
N ASP A 6 -8.98 -7.97 -12.29
CA ASP A 6 -7.89 -7.22 -11.63
C ASP A 6 -8.33 -6.16 -10.58
N GLU A 7 -9.59 -6.18 -10.15
CA GLU A 7 -10.18 -5.23 -9.20
C GLU A 7 -10.38 -5.89 -7.84
N LEU A 8 -9.42 -5.65 -6.94
CA LEU A 8 -9.62 -5.88 -5.52
C LEU A 8 -10.77 -4.98 -5.02
N ASP A 9 -11.90 -5.57 -4.60
CA ASP A 9 -13.07 -4.83 -4.04
C ASP A 9 -12.81 -4.30 -2.62
N LEU A 10 -11.75 -3.51 -2.47
CA LEU A 10 -11.34 -2.88 -1.21
C LEU A 10 -11.00 -1.41 -1.47
N LEU A 11 -11.35 -0.56 -0.50
CA LEU A 11 -10.88 0.82 -0.45
C LEU A 11 -9.50 0.87 0.22
N ALA A 12 -8.50 1.36 -0.51
CA ALA A 12 -7.16 1.59 0.03
C ALA A 12 -6.95 3.07 0.38
N VAL A 13 -6.55 3.34 1.62
CA VAL A 13 -6.24 4.68 2.13
C VAL A 13 -4.77 4.70 2.55
N VAL A 14 -4.02 5.68 2.06
CA VAL A 14 -2.62 5.91 2.50
C VAL A 14 -2.61 6.93 3.63
N GLU A 15 -2.19 6.49 4.81
CA GLU A 15 -2.04 7.33 5.98
C GLU A 15 -0.56 7.68 6.17
N VAL A 16 -0.23 8.96 6.01
CA VAL A 16 1.15 9.48 6.13
C VAL A 16 1.33 10.14 7.49
N MET A 17 2.27 9.64 8.28
CA MET A 17 2.70 10.23 9.53
C MET A 17 3.92 11.11 9.25
N ASN A 18 3.78 12.42 9.42
CA ASN A 18 4.91 13.35 9.34
C ASN A 18 5.69 13.30 10.66
N THR A 19 6.73 12.47 10.69
CA THR A 19 7.85 12.63 11.62
C THR A 19 8.92 13.48 10.95
N GLU A 20 9.55 14.37 11.72
CA GLU A 20 10.18 15.64 11.29
C GLU A 20 11.28 15.58 10.20
N GLU A 21 11.70 14.41 9.71
CA GLU A 21 12.69 14.29 8.63
C GLU A 21 12.38 13.19 7.58
N GLU A 22 11.61 12.16 7.93
CA GLU A 22 11.19 11.10 7.02
C GLU A 22 9.73 10.73 7.31
N GLY A 23 8.83 10.95 6.35
CA GLY A 23 7.44 10.54 6.47
C GLY A 23 7.35 9.02 6.52
N LYS A 24 6.49 8.48 7.40
CA LYS A 24 6.15 7.04 7.38
C LYS A 24 4.75 6.86 6.85
N ALA A 25 4.57 5.95 5.91
CA ALA A 25 3.26 5.66 5.33
C ALA A 25 2.74 4.29 5.73
N HIS A 26 1.43 4.20 5.92
CA HIS A 26 0.73 2.95 6.09
C HIS A 26 -0.40 2.88 5.06
N VAL A 27 -0.61 1.70 4.50
CA VAL A 27 -1.79 1.41 3.70
C VAL A 27 -2.86 0.80 4.60
N CYS A 28 -3.98 1.48 4.73
CA CYS A 28 -5.18 0.99 5.39
C CYS A 28 -6.14 0.44 4.34
N LEU A 29 -6.47 -0.84 4.44
CA LEU A 29 -7.45 -1.53 3.60
C LEU A 29 -8.78 -1.57 4.31
N HIS A 30 -9.82 -1.12 3.63
CA HIS A 30 -11.19 -1.06 4.09
C HIS A 30 -12.10 -1.83 3.14
N ASP A 31 -13.17 -2.38 3.70
CA ASP A 31 -14.29 -2.89 2.93
C ASP A 31 -14.85 -1.80 2.01
N ASN A 32 -14.95 -2.04 0.71
CA ASN A 32 -15.40 -1.02 -0.23
C ASN A 32 -16.89 -0.65 -0.03
N GLN A 33 -17.72 -1.60 0.42
CA GLN A 33 -19.17 -1.40 0.59
C GLN A 33 -19.51 -0.75 1.93
N THR A 34 -18.87 -1.21 3.02
CA THR A 34 -19.20 -0.76 4.38
C THR A 34 -18.23 0.27 4.94
N GLY A 35 -17.07 0.48 4.31
CA GLY A 35 -15.98 1.30 4.83
C GLY A 35 -15.27 0.70 6.06
N MET A 36 -15.67 -0.49 6.50
CA MET A 36 -15.09 -1.13 7.68
C MET A 36 -13.60 -1.42 7.47
N PHE A 37 -12.78 -1.01 8.43
CA PHE A 37 -11.35 -1.32 8.43
C PHE A 37 -11.11 -2.83 8.45
N LYS A 38 -10.25 -3.31 7.55
CA LYS A 38 -9.85 -4.72 7.45
C LYS A 38 -8.42 -4.94 7.91
N LYS A 39 -7.48 -4.11 7.42
CA LYS A 39 -6.05 -4.32 7.67
C LYS A 39 -5.24 -3.05 7.52
N LYS A 40 -4.17 -2.93 8.30
CA LYS A 40 -3.14 -1.90 8.14
C LYS A 40 -1.82 -2.57 7.75
N VAL A 41 -1.19 -2.06 6.71
CA VAL A 41 0.10 -2.53 6.19
C VAL A 41 1.11 -1.38 6.30
N PRO A 42 2.10 -1.45 7.20
CA PRO A 42 3.16 -0.46 7.23
C PRO A 42 4.03 -0.59 5.98
N LEU A 43 4.28 0.52 5.28
CA LEU A 43 5.33 0.57 4.27
C LEU A 43 6.66 0.74 5.00
N VAL A 44 7.68 -0.02 4.58
CA VAL A 44 9.00 0.02 5.24
C VAL A 44 9.76 1.28 4.83
N GLU A 45 9.49 1.76 3.62
CA GLU A 45 10.22 2.83 2.98
C GLU A 45 9.69 4.19 3.45
N SER A 46 10.58 5.19 3.47
CA SER A 46 10.16 6.56 3.76
C SER A 46 9.24 7.08 2.64
N TRP A 47 8.26 7.87 3.06
CA TRP A 47 7.26 8.45 2.17
C TRP A 47 7.53 9.94 2.02
N ASP A 48 8.18 10.33 0.93
CA ASP A 48 8.42 11.72 0.57
C ASP A 48 7.28 12.24 -0.30
N VAL A 49 6.38 13.01 0.32
CA VAL A 49 5.20 13.60 -0.33
C VAL A 49 5.53 14.53 -1.51
N THR A 50 6.79 14.94 -1.65
CA THR A 50 7.26 15.78 -2.77
C THR A 50 7.31 15.00 -4.08
N TYR A 51 7.50 13.68 -4.02
CA TYR A 51 7.65 12.82 -5.19
C TYR A 51 6.41 11.99 -5.47
N SER A 52 6.35 11.38 -6.66
CA SER A 52 5.22 10.55 -7.06
C SER A 52 5.33 9.15 -6.44
N HIS A 53 4.22 8.68 -5.88
CA HIS A 53 4.04 7.32 -5.39
C HIS A 53 2.83 6.69 -6.09
N LYS A 54 2.98 5.46 -6.56
CA LYS A 54 1.88 4.64 -7.12
C LYS A 54 1.79 3.33 -6.36
N LEU A 55 0.58 2.96 -5.99
CA LEU A 55 0.29 1.67 -5.36
C LEU A 55 -0.63 0.86 -6.27
N PHE A 56 -0.26 -0.40 -6.49
CA PHE A 56 -1.09 -1.40 -7.15
C PHE A 56 -1.39 -2.50 -6.16
N PHE A 57 -2.60 -3.02 -6.22
CA PHE A 57 -3.11 -4.01 -5.31
C PHE A 57 -3.58 -5.23 -6.09
N ASP A 58 -3.15 -6.40 -5.63
CA ASP A 58 -3.63 -7.71 -6.03
C ASP A 58 -3.88 -8.52 -4.75
N LEU A 59 -4.59 -9.65 -4.86
CA LEU A 59 -5.08 -10.50 -3.76
C LEU A 59 -4.19 -10.53 -2.51
N GLU A 60 -2.93 -10.90 -2.70
CA GLU A 60 -1.93 -10.94 -1.63
C GLU A 60 -0.69 -10.09 -1.92
N THR A 61 -0.73 -9.20 -2.92
CA THR A 61 0.44 -8.45 -3.36
C THR A 61 0.14 -6.96 -3.38
N ILE A 62 1.04 -6.16 -2.82
CA ILE A 62 1.05 -4.70 -2.98
C ILE A 62 2.32 -4.34 -3.72
N ILE A 63 2.19 -3.58 -4.80
CA ILE A 63 3.33 -3.02 -5.53
C ILE A 63 3.35 -1.52 -5.28
N HIS A 64 4.44 -1.04 -4.69
CA HIS A 64 4.69 0.38 -4.49
C HIS A 64 5.80 0.83 -5.44
N ILE A 65 5.46 1.72 -6.36
CA ILE A 65 6.43 2.40 -7.22
C ILE A 65 6.63 3.81 -6.66
N GLU A 66 7.87 4.13 -6.24
CA GLU A 66 8.26 5.46 -5.81
C GLU A 66 9.20 6.11 -6.82
N GLN A 67 8.96 7.38 -7.08
CA GLN A 67 9.95 8.25 -7.71
C GLN A 67 10.82 8.86 -6.61
N LYS A 68 12.13 8.88 -6.84
CA LYS A 68 13.14 9.52 -5.98
C LYS A 68 13.73 10.73 -6.68
N LYS A 69 14.59 11.44 -5.95
CA LYS A 69 15.49 12.46 -6.47
C LYS A 69 16.17 12.01 -7.76
N HIS A 70 16.43 12.96 -8.67
CA HIS A 70 17.08 12.73 -9.96
C HIS A 70 16.34 11.74 -10.89
N ASN A 71 15.01 11.64 -10.75
CA ASN A 71 14.18 10.77 -11.60
C ASN A 71 14.57 9.29 -11.51
N GLN A 72 15.11 8.88 -10.35
CA GLN A 72 15.31 7.48 -10.02
C GLN A 72 13.98 6.88 -9.61
N PHE A 73 13.78 5.59 -9.88
CA PHE A 73 12.56 4.88 -9.49
C PHE A 73 12.94 3.66 -8.67
N CYS A 74 12.14 3.35 -7.65
CA CYS A 74 12.21 2.09 -6.92
C CYS A 74 10.85 1.40 -6.95
N CYS A 75 10.89 0.08 -6.97
CA CYS A 75 9.72 -0.78 -6.94
C CYS A 75 9.84 -1.69 -5.72
N HIS A 76 8.86 -1.61 -4.83
CA HIS A 76 8.78 -2.39 -3.61
C HIS A 76 7.57 -3.30 -3.70
N VAL A 77 7.80 -4.59 -3.45
CA VAL A 77 6.76 -5.61 -3.57
C VAL A 77 6.53 -6.21 -2.20
N TYR A 78 5.30 -6.10 -1.71
CA TYR A 78 4.89 -6.58 -0.40
C TYR A 78 3.93 -7.75 -0.58
N LYS A 79 4.11 -8.80 0.23
CA LYS A 79 3.15 -9.91 0.34
C LYS A 79 2.27 -9.72 1.57
N ILE A 80 0.96 -9.62 1.36
CA ILE A 80 -0.05 -9.55 2.43
C ILE A 80 -0.31 -10.95 2.96
N THR A 81 0.23 -11.28 4.13
CA THR A 81 -0.10 -12.56 4.78
C THR A 81 -1.35 -12.42 5.64
N CYS A 82 -2.41 -13.17 5.34
CA CYS A 82 -3.50 -13.41 6.29
C CYS A 82 -3.03 -14.45 7.31
N ARG A 83 -2.71 -14.01 8.54
CA ARG A 83 -2.61 -14.96 9.65
C ARG A 83 -4.04 -15.45 9.92
N ARG A 84 -4.33 -16.70 9.61
CA ARG A 84 -5.49 -17.36 10.22
C ARG A 84 -5.18 -17.44 11.73
N PRO A 85 -6.08 -17.02 12.62
CA PRO A 85 -5.92 -17.36 14.03
C PRO A 85 -5.94 -18.89 14.12
N ASP A 86 -4.89 -19.46 14.69
CA ASP A 86 -4.81 -20.88 15.07
C ASP A 86 -5.83 -21.21 16.17
#